data_AF-A0A8T6FUP0-F1
#
_entry.id   AF-A0A8T6FUP0-F1
#
_cell.length_a   1.000
_cell.length_b   1.000
_cell.length_c   1.000
_cell.angle_alpha   90.00
_cell.angle_beta   90.00
_cell.angle_gamma   90.00
#
_symmetry.space_group_name_H-M   'P 1'
#
loop_
_entity.id
_entity.type
_entity.pdbx_description
1 polymer ?
#
loop_
_entity_poly.entity_id
_entity_poly.type
_entity_poly.pdbx_seq_one_letter_code
_entity_poly.pdbx_strand_id
1 'polypeptide(L)'
;MRPSPLGGGGRVGRPTLASEQLARAGYEIEAAFDADPRQIGHTVRGLTVESVDGLEDALAASGIAAAIIAVPPRYAQSVADRLVAAGVRTIVDYTGTVEVEAERVRVVHVDAIRAFQSSAYALAPQAAGP
;
A
#
# COMPACT_ATOMS: atom_id res chain seq x y z
N MET A 1 26.16 -0.93 -13.62
CA MET A 1 25.47 0.23 -13.01
C MET A 1 23.99 -0.10 -12.99
N ARG A 2 23.40 -0.42 -11.83
CA ARG A 2 21.99 -0.84 -11.68
C ARG A 2 21.22 0.34 -11.07
N PRO A 3 20.02 0.69 -11.55
CA PRO A 3 19.23 1.78 -10.94
C PRO A 3 18.83 1.38 -9.52
N SER A 4 19.11 2.25 -8.54
CA SER A 4 18.71 2.11 -7.14
C SER A 4 17.23 2.52 -6.99
N PRO A 5 16.30 1.62 -6.60
CA PRO A 5 14.93 2.02 -6.29
C PRO A 5 14.90 2.77 -4.97
N LEU A 6 14.16 3.89 -4.96
CA LEU A 6 13.89 4.75 -3.80
C LEU A 6 13.13 3.98 -2.71
N GLY A 7 13.58 4.12 -1.46
CA GLY A 7 13.08 3.42 -0.28
C GLY A 7 11.90 4.08 0.44
N GLY A 8 11.39 3.35 1.43
CA GLY A 8 10.45 3.80 2.48
C GLY A 8 8.98 3.62 2.13
N GLY A 9 8.42 2.43 2.40
CA GLY A 9 7.01 2.10 2.20
C GLY A 9 6.23 2.09 3.50
N GLY A 10 5.49 3.15 3.81
CA GLY A 10 4.49 3.16 4.87
C GLY A 10 3.21 2.41 4.46
N ARG A 11 2.47 1.88 5.42
CA ARG A 11 1.15 1.28 5.17
C ARG A 11 0.08 2.00 5.97
N VAL A 12 -0.98 2.47 5.32
CA VAL A 12 -2.22 2.86 5.99
C VAL A 12 -3.21 1.70 5.79
N GLY A 13 -3.33 0.85 6.81
CA GLY A 13 -4.22 -0.32 6.85
C GLY A 13 -3.53 -1.62 7.29
N ARG A 14 -4.35 -2.58 7.75
CA ARG A 14 -3.96 -3.91 8.26
C ARG A 14 -2.84 -4.59 7.46
N PRO A 15 -1.81 -5.15 8.10
CA PRO A 15 -0.79 -6.03 7.48
C PRO A 15 -1.44 -7.18 6.70
N THR A 16 -1.35 -7.11 5.37
CA THR A 16 -1.85 -8.14 4.44
C THR A 16 -0.69 -8.87 3.78
N LEU A 17 -0.99 -9.85 2.93
CA LEU A 17 -0.08 -10.55 2.01
C LEU A 17 0.87 -9.61 1.24
N ALA A 18 0.46 -8.35 1.02
CA ALA A 18 1.29 -7.32 0.41
C ALA A 18 2.62 -7.11 1.18
N SER A 19 2.60 -7.16 2.52
CA SER A 19 3.80 -7.02 3.37
C SER A 19 4.87 -8.05 3.07
N GLU A 20 4.45 -9.26 2.72
CA GLU A 20 5.32 -10.41 2.50
C GLU A 20 5.96 -10.39 1.11
N GLN A 21 5.24 -9.84 0.14
CA GLN A 21 5.72 -9.63 -1.22
C GLN A 21 6.69 -8.44 -1.28
N LEU A 22 6.41 -7.37 -0.53
CA LEU A 22 7.27 -6.19 -0.40
C LEU A 22 8.61 -6.53 0.26
N ALA A 23 8.57 -7.25 1.38
CA ALA A 23 9.78 -7.72 2.06
C ALA A 23 10.67 -8.56 1.12
N ARG A 24 10.06 -9.45 0.31
CA ARG A 24 10.77 -10.23 -0.71
C ARG A 24 11.35 -9.38 -1.85
N ALA A 25 10.73 -8.25 -2.15
CA ALA A 25 11.21 -7.29 -3.16
C ALA A 25 12.22 -6.28 -2.59
N GLY A 26 12.60 -6.40 -1.31
CA GLY A 26 13.58 -5.53 -0.65
C GLY A 26 12.99 -4.25 -0.06
N TYR A 27 11.66 -4.18 0.13
CA TYR A 27 10.99 -3.05 0.77
C TYR A 27 10.56 -3.44 2.19
N GLU A 28 10.90 -2.59 3.16
CA GLU A 28 10.46 -2.73 4.54
C GLU A 28 9.24 -1.84 4.80
N ILE A 29 8.34 -2.34 5.66
CA ILE A 29 7.21 -1.55 6.16
C ILE A 29 7.65 -0.96 7.48
N GLU A 30 7.61 0.36 7.58
CA GLU A 30 8.09 1.10 8.77
C GLU A 30 6.97 1.48 9.73
N ALA A 31 5.74 1.62 9.23
CA ALA A 31 4.58 2.01 10.03
C ALA A 31 3.29 1.37 9.50
N ALA A 32 2.34 1.14 10.40
CA ALA A 32 1.02 0.61 10.10
C ALA A 32 -0.06 1.40 10.86
N PHE A 33 -1.09 1.88 10.16
CA PHE A 33 -2.17 2.66 10.77
C PHE A 33 -3.53 2.00 10.58
N ASP A 34 -4.43 2.15 11.55
CA ASP A 34 -5.84 1.77 11.43
C ASP A 34 -6.74 2.75 12.21
N ALA A 35 -8.02 2.80 11.85
CA ALA A 35 -9.03 3.61 12.54
C ALA A 35 -9.84 2.78 13.55
N ASP A 36 -9.82 1.45 13.45
CA ASP A 36 -10.54 0.57 14.37
C ASP A 36 -9.78 0.48 15.71
N PRO A 37 -10.36 0.93 16.84
CA PRO A 37 -9.72 0.84 18.15
C PRO A 37 -9.35 -0.59 18.57
N ARG A 38 -10.01 -1.59 17.98
CA ARG A 38 -9.70 -3.01 18.21
C ARG A 38 -8.49 -3.49 17.42
N GLN A 39 -7.93 -2.67 16.54
CA GLN A 39 -6.71 -2.97 15.77
C GLN A 39 -5.54 -2.15 16.30
N ILE A 40 -5.78 -0.93 16.75
CA ILE A 40 -4.77 -0.06 17.34
C ILE A 40 -4.13 -0.75 18.56
N GLY A 41 -2.80 -0.74 18.63
CA GLY A 41 -2.00 -1.39 19.65
C GLY A 41 -1.69 -2.86 19.39
N HIS A 42 -2.31 -3.50 18.38
CA HIS A 42 -1.90 -4.85 17.98
C HIS A 42 -0.56 -4.82 17.25
N THR A 43 0.32 -5.77 17.57
CA THR A 43 1.57 -5.97 16.85
C THR A 43 1.38 -6.99 15.75
N VAL A 44 1.80 -6.65 14.54
CA VAL A 44 1.83 -7.59 13.43
C VAL A 44 3.18 -7.50 12.74
N ARG A 45 3.87 -8.65 12.69
CA ARG A 45 5.24 -8.76 12.14
C ARG A 45 6.23 -7.79 12.79
N GLY A 46 6.08 -7.51 14.09
CA GLY A 46 6.94 -6.59 14.83
C GLY A 46 6.56 -5.11 14.70
N LEU A 47 5.57 -4.76 13.88
CA LEU A 47 5.04 -3.40 13.77
C LEU A 47 3.79 -3.25 14.62
N THR A 48 3.76 -2.24 15.48
CA THR A 48 2.56 -1.87 16.22
C THR A 48 1.64 -1.08 15.31
N VAL A 49 0.36 -1.43 15.29
CA VAL A 49 -0.66 -0.67 14.57
C VAL A 49 -0.99 0.59 15.37
N GLU A 50 -0.78 1.75 14.76
CA GLU A 50 -1.03 3.06 15.34
C GLU A 50 -2.38 3.62 14.89
N SER A 51 -2.87 4.64 15.61
CA SER A 51 -4.08 5.34 15.18
C SER A 51 -3.81 6.12 13.90
N VAL A 52 -4.72 6.03 12.94
CA VAL A 52 -4.68 6.85 11.71
C VAL A 52 -4.71 8.34 12.00
N ASP A 53 -5.12 8.77 13.20
CA ASP A 53 -5.11 10.19 13.59
C ASP A 53 -3.67 10.75 13.75
N GLY A 54 -2.69 9.89 14.04
CA GLY A 54 -1.27 10.27 14.15
C GLY A 54 -0.49 10.17 12.84
N LEU A 55 -1.18 9.99 11.70
CA LEU A 55 -0.56 9.72 10.41
C LEU A 55 0.42 10.84 10.00
N GLU A 56 0.00 12.10 10.10
CA GLU A 56 0.79 13.25 9.66
C GLU A 56 2.07 13.39 10.48
N ASP A 57 1.97 13.25 11.81
CA ASP A 57 3.11 13.32 12.71
C ASP A 57 4.12 12.21 12.42
N ALA A 58 3.62 10.99 12.21
CA ALA A 58 4.47 9.85 11.88
C ALA A 58 5.16 10.01 10.52
N LEU A 59 4.45 10.52 9.50
CA LEU A 59 5.03 10.78 8.18
C LEU A 59 6.09 11.89 8.22
N ALA A 60 5.85 12.94 9.01
CA ALA A 60 6.81 14.04 9.19
C ALA A 60 8.11 13.56 9.87
N ALA A 61 8.01 12.63 10.82
CA ALA A 61 9.17 12.10 11.55
C ALA A 61 9.98 11.05 10.78
N SER A 62 9.33 10.27 9.90
CA SER A 62 9.92 9.10 9.24
C SER A 62 10.43 9.36 7.82
N GLY A 63 9.97 10.43 7.15
CA GLY A 63 10.36 10.71 5.76
C GLY A 63 9.83 9.70 4.74
N ILE A 64 8.77 8.96 5.10
CA ILE A 64 8.11 7.98 4.25
C ILE A 64 7.63 8.64 2.94
N ALA A 65 8.11 8.12 1.81
CA ALA A 65 7.79 8.66 0.48
C ALA A 65 6.80 7.82 -0.31
N ALA A 66 6.51 6.58 0.12
CA ALA A 66 5.55 5.69 -0.50
C ALA A 66 4.56 5.15 0.54
N ALA A 67 3.30 4.99 0.14
CA ALA A 67 2.24 4.47 1.00
C ALA A 67 1.37 3.43 0.30
N ILE A 68 0.75 2.54 1.07
CA ILE A 68 -0.25 1.59 0.57
C ILE A 68 -1.58 1.84 1.26
N ILE A 69 -2.64 1.94 0.47
CA ILE A 69 -4.02 2.10 0.92
C ILE A 69 -4.73 0.76 0.80
N ALA A 70 -5.18 0.23 1.94
CA ALA A 70 -5.90 -1.03 2.04
C ALA A 70 -7.13 -0.89 2.97
N VAL A 71 -7.88 0.21 2.80
CA VAL A 71 -9.09 0.54 3.57
C VAL A 71 -10.35 0.32 2.71
N PRO A 72 -11.57 0.33 3.29
CA PRO A 72 -12.79 0.32 2.47
C PRO A 72 -12.81 1.50 1.46
N PRO A 73 -13.30 1.31 0.22
CA PRO A 73 -13.21 2.31 -0.86
C PRO A 73 -13.70 3.71 -0.48
N ARG A 74 -14.78 3.79 0.31
CA ARG A 74 -15.35 5.06 0.80
C ARG A 74 -14.40 5.94 1.62
N TYR A 75 -13.31 5.38 2.15
CA TYR A 75 -12.30 6.11 2.91
C TYR A 75 -10.99 6.31 2.12
N ALA A 76 -10.84 5.62 0.99
CA ALA A 76 -9.57 5.56 0.26
C ALA A 76 -9.12 6.95 -0.21
N GLN A 77 -10.04 7.74 -0.76
CA GLN A 77 -9.74 9.10 -1.23
C GLN A 77 -9.27 10.00 -0.08
N SER A 78 -10.01 10.05 1.02
CA SER A 78 -9.64 10.87 2.18
C SER A 78 -8.27 10.50 2.76
N VAL A 79 -7.89 9.22 2.72
CA VAL A 79 -6.56 8.78 3.14
C VAL A 79 -5.50 9.19 2.13
N ALA A 80 -5.78 9.06 0.83
CA ALA A 80 -4.88 9.49 -0.23
C ALA A 80 -4.58 11.00 -0.14
N ASP A 81 -5.60 11.83 0.07
CA ASP A 81 -5.45 13.28 0.19
C ASP A 81 -4.51 13.66 1.37
N ARG A 82 -4.68 12.98 2.51
CA ARG A 82 -3.80 13.16 3.69
C ARG A 82 -2.37 12.75 3.39
N LEU A 83 -2.16 11.60 2.73
CA LEU A 83 -0.84 11.13 2.34
C LEU A 83 -0.14 12.11 1.38
N VAL A 84 -0.87 12.62 0.39
CA VAL A 84 -0.38 13.62 -0.57
C VAL A 84 0.02 14.90 0.16
N ALA A 85 -0.84 15.41 1.06
CA ALA A 85 -0.58 16.61 1.85
C ALA A 85 0.65 16.45 2.76
N ALA A 86 0.88 15.24 3.28
CA ALA A 86 2.05 14.89 4.08
C ALA A 86 3.32 14.64 3.26
N GLY A 87 3.27 14.78 1.92
CA GLY A 87 4.45 14.68 1.05
C GLY A 87 4.74 13.28 0.49
N VAL A 88 3.82 12.33 0.63
CA VAL A 88 3.93 11.01 -0.01
C VAL A 88 3.83 11.18 -1.53
N ARG A 89 4.77 10.55 -2.23
CA ARG A 89 4.92 10.67 -3.69
C ARG A 89 4.48 9.44 -4.46
N THR A 90 4.32 8.30 -3.78
CA THR A 90 3.84 7.06 -4.39
C THR A 90 2.75 6.46 -3.53
N ILE A 91 1.59 6.17 -4.12
CA ILE A 91 0.47 5.52 -3.46
C ILE A 91 0.17 4.23 -4.21
N VAL A 92 0.14 3.12 -3.50
CA VAL A 92 -0.35 1.84 -4.01
C VAL A 92 -1.77 1.64 -3.49
N ASP A 93 -2.74 1.71 -4.37
CA ASP A 93 -4.16 1.65 -4.03
C ASP A 93 -4.75 0.26 -4.34
N TYR A 94 -5.12 -0.48 -3.30
CA TYR A 94 -5.80 -1.77 -3.46
C TYR A 94 -7.32 -1.64 -3.62
N THR A 95 -7.86 -0.43 -3.50
CA THR A 95 -9.31 -0.18 -3.61
C THR A 95 -9.75 0.06 -5.04
N GLY A 96 -8.83 0.57 -5.88
CA GLY A 96 -9.11 0.91 -7.28
C GLY A 96 -9.94 2.18 -7.45
N THR A 97 -10.08 3.00 -6.39
CA THR A 97 -10.97 4.18 -6.39
C THR A 97 -10.24 5.49 -6.10
N VAL A 98 -8.93 5.48 -5.88
CA VAL A 98 -8.18 6.70 -5.53
C VAL A 98 -7.85 7.52 -6.77
N GLU A 99 -8.26 8.78 -6.80
CA GLU A 99 -7.92 9.71 -7.88
C GLU A 99 -7.10 10.87 -7.29
N VAL A 100 -5.88 11.07 -7.78
CA VAL A 100 -5.00 12.14 -7.31
C VAL A 100 -4.47 12.91 -8.52
N GLU A 101 -4.83 14.19 -8.60
CA GLU A 101 -4.32 15.11 -9.61
C GLU A 101 -3.17 15.95 -9.02
N ALA A 102 -2.00 15.34 -8.91
CA ALA A 102 -0.80 16.04 -8.46
C ALA A 102 0.41 15.65 -9.32
N GLU A 103 1.10 16.64 -9.92
CA GLU A 103 2.23 16.43 -10.86
C GLU A 103 3.35 15.54 -10.31
N ARG A 104 3.47 15.40 -8.99
CA ARG A 104 4.55 14.67 -8.31
C ARG A 104 4.09 13.43 -7.54
N VAL A 105 2.82 13.04 -7.67
CA VAL A 105 2.28 11.86 -6.98
C VAL A 105 1.91 10.80 -7.99
N ARG A 106 2.45 9.61 -7.81
CA ARG A 106 2.12 8.43 -8.62
C ARG A 106 1.15 7.54 -7.85
N VAL A 107 -0.04 7.34 -8.40
CA VAL A 107 -0.99 6.33 -7.90
C VAL A 107 -0.88 5.08 -8.76
N VAL A 108 -0.75 3.92 -8.11
CA VAL A 108 -0.72 2.60 -8.74
C VAL A 108 -1.87 1.79 -8.19
N HIS A 109 -2.85 1.50 -9.02
CA HIS A 109 -3.95 0.62 -8.63
C HIS A 109 -3.52 -0.84 -8.71
N VAL A 110 -3.74 -1.57 -7.63
CA VAL A 110 -3.55 -3.02 -7.58
C VAL A 110 -4.88 -3.69 -7.86
N ASP A 111 -4.97 -4.25 -9.05
CA ASP A 111 -6.19 -4.86 -9.53
C ASP A 111 -6.20 -6.35 -9.13
N ALA A 112 -6.79 -6.65 -7.98
CA ALA A 112 -6.83 -8.00 -7.42
C ALA A 112 -7.56 -9.00 -8.34
N ILE A 113 -8.55 -8.52 -9.12
CA ILE A 113 -9.27 -9.33 -10.12
C ILE A 113 -8.34 -9.67 -11.29
N ARG A 114 -7.54 -8.72 -11.79
CA ARG A 114 -6.57 -8.98 -12.85
C ARG A 114 -5.46 -9.94 -12.41
N ALA A 115 -5.01 -9.83 -11.17
CA ALA A 115 -4.06 -10.77 -10.58
C ALA A 115 -4.64 -12.20 -10.56
N PHE A 116 -5.87 -12.37 -10.08
CA PHE A 116 -6.56 -13.65 -10.09
C PHE A 116 -6.81 -14.19 -11.51
N GLN A 117 -7.29 -13.36 -12.44
CA GLN A 117 -7.52 -13.74 -13.84
C GLN A 117 -6.21 -14.17 -14.53
N SER A 118 -5.10 -13.48 -14.28
CA SER A 118 -3.78 -13.86 -14.82
C SER A 118 -3.29 -15.21 -14.29
N SER A 119 -3.55 -15.51 -13.01
CA SER A 119 -3.23 -16.81 -12.41
C SER A 119 -4.17 -17.91 -12.90
N ALA A 120 -5.46 -17.62 -13.07
CA ALA A 120 -6.43 -18.56 -13.62
C ALA A 120 -6.11 -18.91 -15.09
N TYR A 121 -5.68 -17.93 -15.89
CA TYR A 121 -5.26 -18.15 -17.28
C TYR A 121 -3.97 -18.96 -17.37
N ALA A 122 -3.03 -18.76 -16.46
CA ALA A 122 -1.78 -19.54 -16.40
C ALA A 122 -2.00 -21.01 -15.97
N LEU A 123 -3.15 -21.33 -15.38
CA LEU A 123 -3.57 -22.68 -15.00
C LEU A 123 -4.47 -23.34 -16.05
N ALA A 124 -4.93 -22.61 -17.06
CA ALA A 124 -5.64 -23.21 -18.18
C ALA A 124 -4.66 -24.14 -18.93
N PRO A 125 -5.01 -25.42 -19.16
CA PRO A 125 -4.15 -26.29 -19.96
C PRO A 125 -3.97 -25.63 -21.32
N GLN A 126 -2.72 -25.44 -21.74
CA GLN A 126 -2.44 -25.18 -23.14
C GLN A 126 -2.98 -26.38 -23.91
N ALA A 127 -4.15 -26.23 -24.50
CA ALA A 127 -4.68 -27.19 -25.43
C ALA A 127 -3.63 -27.30 -26.54
N ALA A 128 -2.97 -28.45 -26.59
CA ALA A 128 -2.10 -28.82 -27.70
C ALA A 128 -2.90 -28.59 -28.99
N GLY A 129 -2.41 -27.66 -29.82
CA GLY A 129 -2.94 -27.46 -31.16
C GLY A 129 -2.72 -28.72 -32.01
N PRO A 130 -3.52 -28.87 -33.09
CA PRO A 130 -3.57 -30.08 -33.91
C PRO A 130 -2.23 -30.43 -34.57
#